data_AF-A0AAD3CXG3-F1
#
_entry.id   AF-A0AAD3CXG3-F1
#
_cell.length_a   1.000
_cell.length_b   1.000
_cell.length_c   1.000
_cell.angle_alpha   90.00
_cell.angle_beta   90.00
_cell.angle_gamma   90.00
#
_symmetry.space_group_name_H-M   'P 1'
#
loop_
_entity.id
_entity.type
_entity.pdbx_description
1 polymer ?
#
loop_
_entity_poly.entity_id
_entity_poly.type
_entity_poly.pdbx_seq_one_letter_code
_entity_poly.pdbx_strand_id
1 'polypeptide(L)'
;MSLALVGNIAHLCNISLVFMYARAMWKYGEKDGTPFDERWLEEGFCRAQDTFVEEMHLDSGLVMSVIAFPFMSFLYWKHSKSASSFFKQDTEPNEETDTDESDSDEGDNDKADSPSEFVEDEEETKDAALQYATNAMFGVVGHAIGHFIIFEALKSEIYPDGSMKAIDDLRNDSIGLMFRKIGPGYFLFWFPLLKSYMQNTNWAIVLLLAKFVLFGSLQIPIKFGFAYAQCCFFLCFSIDQLVSTSKENKGLAFALYPITTVIPSILISWVEATSCSTSDIMRSYGHVVYDAFMALSYPLFYVMCTVIEKRKMEKSKID
;
A
#
# COMPACT_ATOMS: atom_id res chain seq x y z
N MET A 1 18.90 -18.58 6.21
CA MET A 1 18.66 -17.21 6.72
C MET A 1 17.17 -17.09 7.04
N SER A 2 16.78 -16.64 8.23
CA SER A 2 15.37 -16.52 8.63
C SER A 2 14.65 -15.41 7.85
N LEU A 3 13.38 -15.60 7.49
CA LEU A 3 12.56 -14.59 6.80
C LEU A 3 12.48 -13.26 7.56
N ALA A 4 12.37 -13.32 8.90
CA ALA A 4 12.42 -12.13 9.76
C ALA A 4 13.70 -11.30 9.57
N LEU A 5 14.86 -11.94 9.40
CA LEU A 5 16.12 -11.24 9.17
C LEU A 5 16.16 -10.61 7.77
N VAL A 6 15.70 -11.33 6.75
CA VAL A 6 15.57 -10.81 5.37
C VAL A 6 14.70 -9.56 5.37
N GLY A 7 13.51 -9.64 5.97
CA GLY A 7 12.59 -8.51 6.01
C GLY A 7 13.13 -7.33 6.81
N ASN A 8 13.76 -7.57 7.97
CA ASN A 8 14.37 -6.48 8.75
C ASN A 8 15.44 -5.74 7.93
N ILE A 9 16.30 -6.48 7.21
CA ILE A 9 17.30 -5.89 6.33
C ILE A 9 16.62 -5.09 5.21
N ALA A 10 15.60 -5.66 4.56
CA ALA A 10 14.89 -5.00 3.47
C ALA A 10 14.22 -3.68 3.92
N HIS A 11 13.57 -3.65 5.08
CA HIS A 11 12.97 -2.44 5.64
C HIS A 11 14.01 -1.39 6.05
N LEU A 12 15.15 -1.79 6.62
CA LEU A 12 16.24 -0.86 6.94
C LEU A 12 16.88 -0.28 5.67
N CYS A 13 17.05 -1.10 4.63
CA CYS A 13 17.47 -0.63 3.31
C CYS A 13 16.46 0.37 2.74
N ASN A 14 15.16 0.09 2.86
CA ASN A 14 14.12 1.00 2.41
C ASN A 14 14.16 2.36 3.15
N ILE A 15 14.30 2.37 4.48
CA ILE A 15 14.47 3.61 5.25
C ILE A 15 15.68 4.40 4.74
N SER A 16 16.79 3.71 4.49
CA SER A 16 18.01 4.33 3.96
C SER A 16 17.78 4.94 2.56
N LEU A 17 17.07 4.21 1.69
CA LEU A 17 16.69 4.69 0.35
C LEU A 17 15.78 5.91 0.42
N VAL A 18 14.79 5.94 1.32
CA VAL A 18 13.92 7.10 1.53
C VAL A 18 14.74 8.33 1.95
N PHE A 19 15.68 8.19 2.89
CA PHE A 19 16.54 9.31 3.29
C PHE A 19 17.47 9.77 2.17
N MET A 20 18.02 8.84 1.37
CA MET A 20 18.82 9.18 0.20
C MET A 20 17.99 9.94 -0.84
N TYR A 21 16.77 9.48 -1.11
CA TYR A 21 15.83 10.12 -2.03
C TYR A 21 15.45 11.52 -1.55
N ALA A 22 15.01 11.66 -0.29
CA ALA A 22 14.70 12.96 0.31
C ALA A 22 15.90 13.92 0.31
N ARG A 23 17.11 13.42 0.58
CA ARG A 23 18.34 14.23 0.52
C ARG A 23 18.67 14.65 -0.91
N ALA A 24 18.50 13.77 -1.90
CA ALA A 24 18.72 14.11 -3.30
C ALA A 24 17.77 15.22 -3.74
N MET A 25 16.48 15.08 -3.39
CA MET A 25 15.45 16.08 -3.60
C MET A 25 15.82 17.44 -2.99
N TRP A 26 16.19 17.45 -1.71
CA TRP A 26 16.58 18.69 -1.02
C TRP A 26 17.84 19.34 -1.63
N LYS A 27 18.86 18.54 -1.94
CA LYS A 27 20.16 19.06 -2.37
C LYS A 27 20.16 19.55 -3.81
N TYR A 28 19.43 18.85 -4.69
CA TYR A 28 19.49 19.07 -6.13
C TYR A 28 18.24 19.75 -6.68
N GLY A 29 17.13 19.84 -5.94
CA GLY A 29 15.90 20.45 -6.43
C GLY A 29 15.95 21.97 -6.72
N GLU A 30 17.06 22.64 -6.40
CA GLU A 30 17.24 24.10 -6.55
C GLU A 30 18.53 24.51 -7.28
N LYS A 31 19.32 23.57 -7.83
CA LYS A 31 20.64 23.89 -8.42
C LYS A 31 20.68 23.63 -9.92
N ASP A 32 21.52 24.37 -10.64
CA ASP A 32 21.83 24.02 -12.04
C ASP A 32 22.61 22.69 -12.09
N GLY A 33 22.28 21.82 -13.07
CA GLY A 33 22.95 20.52 -13.28
C GLY A 33 22.42 19.37 -12.40
N THR A 34 21.12 19.39 -12.07
CA THR A 34 20.47 18.29 -11.35
C THR A 34 20.34 17.03 -12.21
N PRO A 35 20.29 15.83 -11.60
CA PRO A 35 19.91 14.61 -12.33
C PRO A 35 18.39 14.52 -12.61
N PHE A 36 17.59 15.39 -12.00
CA PHE A 36 16.15 15.48 -12.22
C PHE A 36 15.85 16.29 -13.48
N ASP A 37 14.79 15.88 -14.15
CA ASP A 37 14.30 16.52 -15.35
C ASP A 37 13.75 17.92 -15.04
N GLU A 38 14.08 18.92 -15.86
CA GLU A 38 13.63 20.31 -15.67
C GLU A 38 12.11 20.41 -15.59
N ARG A 39 11.40 19.68 -16.45
CA ARG A 39 9.94 19.69 -16.46
C ARG A 39 9.36 19.08 -15.19
N TRP A 40 9.97 17.99 -14.70
CA TRP A 40 9.57 17.39 -13.44
C TRP A 40 9.85 18.33 -12.25
N LEU A 41 10.97 19.07 -12.29
CA LEU A 41 11.27 20.10 -11.29
C LEU A 41 10.33 21.31 -11.34
N GLU A 42 9.69 21.58 -12.47
CA GLU A 42 8.69 22.65 -12.57
C GLU A 42 7.31 22.18 -12.11
N GLU A 43 6.94 20.96 -12.49
CA GLU A 43 5.56 20.47 -12.42
C GLU A 43 5.33 19.49 -11.26
N GLY A 44 6.39 18.83 -10.77
CA GLY A 44 6.38 17.83 -9.69
C GLY A 44 6.04 16.40 -10.09
N PHE A 45 5.62 16.21 -11.35
CA PHE A 45 5.26 14.93 -11.95
C PHE A 45 5.36 15.06 -13.48
N CYS A 46 5.31 13.93 -14.18
CA CYS A 46 5.31 13.95 -15.63
C CYS A 46 3.90 14.01 -16.23
N ARG A 47 3.64 15.06 -17.03
CA ARG A 47 2.38 15.27 -17.74
C ARG A 47 2.57 15.38 -19.25
N ALA A 48 1.58 14.92 -20.02
CA ALA A 48 1.62 15.05 -21.47
C ALA A 48 1.67 16.54 -21.87
N GLN A 49 2.27 16.85 -23.02
CA GLN A 49 2.17 18.20 -23.59
C GLN A 49 0.71 18.45 -23.97
N ASP A 50 0.17 19.60 -23.57
CA ASP A 50 -1.13 20.14 -23.97
C ASP A 50 -2.40 19.43 -23.44
N THR A 51 -2.28 18.41 -22.58
CA THR A 51 -3.44 17.90 -21.82
C THR A 51 -3.59 18.64 -20.49
N PHE A 52 -4.83 18.95 -20.12
CA PHE A 52 -5.12 19.59 -18.84
C PHE A 52 -4.70 18.65 -17.70
N VAL A 53 -4.05 19.18 -16.66
CA VAL A 53 -3.70 18.47 -15.41
C VAL A 53 -4.90 17.69 -14.84
N GLU A 54 -6.10 18.18 -15.14
CA GLU A 54 -7.39 17.53 -14.92
C GLU A 54 -7.47 16.10 -15.49
N GLU A 55 -7.15 15.90 -16.77
CA GLU A 55 -7.30 14.61 -17.44
C GLU A 55 -6.39 13.55 -16.83
N MET A 56 -5.16 13.92 -16.47
CA MET A 56 -4.22 13.00 -15.80
C MET A 56 -4.77 12.50 -14.47
N HIS A 57 -5.36 13.38 -13.66
CA HIS A 57 -5.96 12.97 -12.38
C HIS A 57 -7.23 12.14 -12.60
N LEU A 58 -8.04 12.45 -13.60
CA LEU A 58 -9.17 11.61 -13.98
C LEU A 58 -8.70 10.19 -14.38
N ASP A 59 -7.71 10.09 -15.26
CA ASP A 59 -7.14 8.83 -15.74
C ASP A 59 -6.56 8.01 -14.58
N SER A 60 -5.79 8.65 -13.69
CA SER A 60 -5.20 7.99 -12.52
C SER A 60 -6.30 7.45 -11.59
N GLY A 61 -7.32 8.27 -11.29
CA GLY A 61 -8.47 7.86 -10.49
C GLY A 61 -9.24 6.69 -11.11
N LEU A 62 -9.46 6.72 -12.43
CA LEU A 62 -10.14 5.64 -13.17
C LEU A 62 -9.32 4.35 -13.18
N VAL A 63 -8.03 4.42 -13.54
CA VAL A 63 -7.14 3.25 -13.59
C VAL A 63 -7.07 2.57 -12.23
N MET A 64 -6.84 3.33 -11.16
CA MET A 64 -6.81 2.80 -9.81
C MET A 64 -8.15 2.17 -9.40
N SER A 65 -9.28 2.79 -9.76
CA SER A 65 -10.61 2.26 -9.47
C SER A 65 -10.90 0.96 -10.24
N VAL A 66 -10.52 0.89 -11.52
CA VAL A 66 -10.66 -0.29 -12.38
C VAL A 66 -9.80 -1.45 -11.90
N ILE A 67 -8.66 -1.19 -11.24
CA ILE A 67 -7.83 -2.24 -10.65
C ILE A 67 -8.37 -2.65 -9.27
N ALA A 68 -8.69 -1.69 -8.41
CA ALA A 68 -9.09 -1.95 -7.03
C ALA A 68 -10.44 -2.65 -6.94
N PHE A 69 -11.43 -2.23 -7.74
CA PHE A 69 -12.80 -2.73 -7.61
C PHE A 69 -12.93 -4.23 -7.94
N PRO A 70 -12.42 -4.75 -9.08
CA PRO A 70 -12.46 -6.18 -9.37
C PRO A 70 -11.68 -7.01 -8.35
N PHE A 71 -10.51 -6.52 -7.91
CA PHE A 71 -9.69 -7.25 -6.95
C PHE A 71 -10.35 -7.32 -5.57
N MET A 72 -10.88 -6.21 -5.06
CA MET A 72 -11.65 -6.19 -3.80
C MET A 72 -12.92 -7.05 -3.89
N SER A 73 -13.61 -7.02 -5.03
CA SER A 73 -14.78 -7.88 -5.27
C SER A 73 -14.39 -9.37 -5.25
N PHE A 74 -13.24 -9.70 -5.85
CA PHE A 74 -12.68 -11.05 -5.81
C PHE A 74 -12.32 -11.49 -4.39
N LEU A 75 -11.62 -10.64 -3.62
CA LEU A 75 -11.28 -10.93 -2.22
C LEU A 75 -12.54 -11.13 -1.38
N TYR A 76 -13.53 -10.24 -1.51
CA TYR A 76 -14.81 -10.36 -0.82
C TYR A 76 -15.56 -11.66 -1.18
N TRP A 77 -15.62 -12.00 -2.47
CA TRP A 77 -16.25 -13.23 -2.93
C TRP A 77 -15.54 -14.49 -2.40
N LYS A 78 -14.21 -14.51 -2.42
CA LYS A 78 -13.41 -15.62 -1.90
C LYS A 78 -13.65 -15.82 -0.39
N HIS A 79 -13.73 -14.73 0.38
CA HIS A 79 -13.96 -14.79 1.83
C HIS A 79 -15.39 -15.14 2.23
N SER A 80 -16.39 -14.59 1.54
CA SER A 80 -17.80 -14.93 1.82
C SER A 80 -18.08 -16.43 1.63
N LYS A 81 -17.40 -17.08 0.68
CA LYS A 81 -17.47 -18.53 0.52
C LYS A 81 -16.81 -19.31 1.66
N SER A 82 -15.65 -18.88 2.12
CA SER A 82 -14.94 -19.52 3.24
C SER A 82 -15.73 -19.43 4.56
N ALA A 83 -16.35 -18.27 4.82
CA ALA A 83 -17.24 -18.11 5.96
C ALA A 83 -18.47 -19.03 5.86
N SER A 84 -19.06 -19.18 4.66
CA SER A 84 -20.23 -20.04 4.45
C SER A 84 -19.94 -21.54 4.59
N SER A 85 -18.70 -22.00 4.35
CA SER A 85 -18.32 -23.39 4.57
C SER A 85 -18.09 -23.71 6.04
N PHE A 86 -17.57 -22.75 6.82
CA PHE A 86 -17.39 -22.90 8.26
C PHE A 86 -18.73 -23.13 8.98
N PHE A 87 -19.75 -22.31 8.66
CA PHE A 87 -21.09 -22.46 9.25
C PHE A 87 -21.82 -23.74 8.86
N LYS A 88 -21.46 -24.39 7.75
CA LYS A 88 -22.08 -25.67 7.34
C LYS A 88 -21.55 -26.86 8.13
N GLN A 89 -20.33 -26.78 8.66
CA GLN A 89 -19.71 -27.89 9.37
C GLN A 89 -20.27 -28.06 10.80
N ASP A 90 -20.80 -26.99 11.39
CA ASP A 90 -21.40 -27.00 12.73
C ASP A 90 -22.91 -27.32 12.75
N THR A 91 -23.54 -27.51 11.59
CA THR A 91 -25.00 -27.75 11.48
C THR A 91 -25.40 -29.12 10.97
N GLU A 92 -24.46 -30.02 10.66
CA GLU A 92 -24.80 -31.44 10.53
C GLU A 92 -24.91 -32.06 11.93
N PRO A 93 -26.10 -32.46 12.38
CA PRO A 93 -26.23 -33.20 13.62
C PRO A 93 -25.46 -34.51 13.44
N ASN A 94 -24.51 -34.77 14.32
CA ASN A 94 -23.96 -36.11 14.51
C ASN A 94 -25.16 -37.04 14.77
N GLU A 95 -25.53 -37.86 13.78
CA GLU A 95 -26.29 -39.07 14.04
C GLU A 95 -25.37 -39.94 14.92
N GLU A 96 -25.58 -39.86 16.23
CA GLU A 96 -25.10 -40.84 17.19
C GLU A 96 -25.68 -42.20 16.78
N THR A 97 -24.91 -42.96 16.00
CA THR A 97 -25.06 -44.41 15.95
C THR A 97 -24.69 -44.95 17.32
N ASP A 98 -25.72 -45.17 18.14
CA ASP A 98 -25.68 -46.04 19.30
C ASP A 98 -25.21 -47.43 18.87
N THR A 99 -23.95 -47.73 19.16
CA THR A 99 -23.46 -49.11 19.23
C THR A 99 -22.98 -49.37 20.64
N ASP A 100 -23.84 -50.03 21.41
CA ASP A 100 -23.45 -50.88 22.53
C ASP A 100 -22.39 -51.88 22.06
N GLU A 101 -21.22 -51.92 22.71
CA GLU A 101 -20.69 -53.17 23.25
C GLU A 101 -19.47 -52.96 24.17
N SER A 102 -19.45 -53.86 25.14
CA SER A 102 -18.63 -54.07 26.33
C SER A 102 -17.12 -54.28 26.17
N ASP A 103 -16.45 -53.95 27.29
CA ASP A 103 -15.34 -54.65 27.96
C ASP A 103 -13.87 -54.53 27.46
N SER A 104 -13.09 -53.99 28.40
CA SER A 104 -11.70 -54.30 28.81
C SER A 104 -10.62 -54.55 27.75
N ASP A 105 -9.63 -53.66 27.71
CA ASP A 105 -8.24 -54.06 28.02
C ASP A 105 -7.34 -52.83 28.30
N GLU A 106 -6.51 -52.95 29.32
CA GLU A 106 -5.40 -52.03 29.63
C GLU A 106 -4.27 -52.28 28.62
N GLY A 107 -3.95 -51.27 27.80
CA GLY A 107 -2.84 -51.34 26.84
C GLY A 107 -2.21 -49.97 26.62
N ASP A 108 -0.88 -49.92 26.74
CA ASP A 108 0.02 -48.79 26.57
C ASP A 108 -0.44 -47.72 25.56
N ASN A 109 -0.59 -46.48 26.04
CA ASN A 109 -0.71 -45.31 25.19
C ASN A 109 0.69 -44.69 24.98
N ASP A 110 1.42 -45.23 24.01
CA ASP A 110 2.41 -44.46 23.27
C ASP A 110 1.69 -43.26 22.62
N LYS A 111 1.88 -42.09 23.22
CA LYS A 111 1.38 -40.81 22.72
C LYS A 111 2.06 -40.53 21.38
N ALA A 112 1.39 -40.91 20.30
CA ALA A 112 1.69 -40.42 18.96
C ALA A 112 1.42 -38.91 18.95
N ASP A 113 2.49 -38.12 18.83
CA ASP A 113 2.41 -36.68 18.57
C ASP A 113 1.55 -36.47 17.32
N SER A 114 0.42 -35.79 17.52
CA SER A 114 -0.55 -35.55 16.46
C SER A 114 -0.02 -34.49 15.47
N PRO A 115 -0.45 -34.50 14.20
CA PRO A 115 0.03 -33.57 13.17
C PRO A 115 -0.55 -32.13 13.29
N SER A 116 -1.10 -31.74 14.45
CA SER A 116 -1.90 -30.51 14.57
C SER A 116 -1.10 -29.21 14.41
N GLU A 117 0.21 -29.21 14.67
CA GLU A 117 1.04 -28.00 14.67
C GLU A 117 1.27 -27.42 13.26
N PHE A 118 1.18 -28.26 12.20
CA PHE A 118 1.42 -27.80 10.82
C PHE A 118 0.23 -27.09 10.17
N VAL A 119 -0.99 -27.28 10.69
CA VAL A 119 -2.20 -26.68 10.12
C VAL A 119 -2.39 -25.24 10.60
N GLU A 120 -1.98 -24.93 11.84
CA GLU A 120 -2.11 -23.58 12.42
C GLU A 120 -1.21 -22.54 11.71
N ASP A 121 0.03 -22.90 11.38
CA ASP A 121 0.97 -22.04 10.64
C ASP A 121 0.47 -21.67 9.21
N GLU A 122 -0.40 -22.51 8.61
CA GLU A 122 -0.93 -22.33 7.25
C GLU A 122 -1.97 -21.21 7.17
N GLU A 123 -2.89 -21.19 8.14
CA GLU A 123 -3.99 -20.23 8.19
C GLU A 123 -3.46 -18.83 8.52
N GLU A 124 -2.50 -18.73 9.43
CA GLU A 124 -1.89 -17.47 9.86
C GLU A 124 -1.18 -16.71 8.71
N THR A 125 -0.44 -17.41 7.85
CA THR A 125 0.31 -16.76 6.76
C THR A 125 -0.60 -16.26 5.63
N LYS A 126 -1.66 -17.01 5.30
CA LYS A 126 -2.65 -16.59 4.28
C LYS A 126 -3.46 -15.40 4.77
N ASP A 127 -3.82 -15.41 6.05
CA ASP A 127 -4.55 -14.31 6.68
C ASP A 127 -3.71 -13.05 6.75
N ALA A 128 -2.42 -13.16 7.06
CA ALA A 128 -1.50 -12.03 6.99
C ALA A 128 -1.44 -11.44 5.57
N ALA A 129 -1.15 -12.24 4.54
CA ALA A 129 -1.04 -11.75 3.15
C ALA A 129 -2.33 -11.09 2.66
N LEU A 130 -3.48 -11.65 3.02
CA LEU A 130 -4.79 -11.06 2.75
C LEU A 130 -4.98 -9.72 3.47
N GLN A 131 -4.63 -9.65 4.75
CA GLN A 131 -4.74 -8.42 5.54
C GLN A 131 -3.89 -7.31 4.92
N TYR A 132 -2.66 -7.62 4.49
CA TYR A 132 -1.81 -6.69 3.74
C TYR A 132 -2.49 -6.19 2.47
N ALA A 133 -3.02 -7.10 1.66
CA ALA A 133 -3.65 -6.77 0.38
C ALA A 133 -4.92 -5.94 0.57
N THR A 134 -5.75 -6.28 1.56
CA THR A 134 -7.00 -5.58 1.85
C THR A 134 -6.74 -4.17 2.36
N ASN A 135 -5.82 -4.02 3.31
CA ASN A 135 -5.40 -2.71 3.81
C ASN A 135 -4.82 -1.86 2.70
N ALA A 136 -3.94 -2.45 1.86
CA ALA A 136 -3.34 -1.74 0.73
C ALA A 136 -4.38 -1.28 -0.29
N MET A 137 -5.39 -2.10 -0.59
CA MET A 137 -6.51 -1.72 -1.47
C MET A 137 -7.35 -0.59 -0.90
N PHE A 138 -7.57 -0.55 0.42
CA PHE A 138 -8.22 0.60 1.04
C PHE A 138 -7.41 1.89 0.80
N GLY A 139 -6.09 1.80 0.84
CA GLY A 139 -5.18 2.87 0.41
C GLY A 139 -5.36 3.25 -1.06
N VAL A 140 -5.41 2.28 -1.98
CA VAL A 140 -5.65 2.52 -3.42
C VAL A 140 -6.96 3.28 -3.65
N VAL A 141 -8.03 2.91 -2.94
CA VAL A 141 -9.32 3.61 -3.02
C VAL A 141 -9.20 5.04 -2.50
N GLY A 142 -8.56 5.25 -1.34
CA GLY A 142 -8.32 6.59 -0.81
C GLY A 142 -7.47 7.47 -1.75
N HIS A 143 -6.49 6.86 -2.42
CA HIS A 143 -5.66 7.51 -3.42
C HIS A 143 -6.48 7.92 -4.65
N ALA A 144 -7.29 7.01 -5.20
CA ALA A 144 -8.19 7.30 -6.33
C ALA A 144 -9.17 8.44 -5.99
N ILE A 145 -9.75 8.44 -4.78
CA ILE A 145 -10.60 9.52 -4.29
C ILE A 145 -9.82 10.85 -4.25
N GLY A 146 -8.56 10.82 -3.82
CA GLY A 146 -7.68 12.00 -3.85
C GLY A 146 -7.56 12.60 -5.25
N HIS A 147 -7.33 11.77 -6.27
CA HIS A 147 -7.31 12.25 -7.65
C HIS A 147 -8.64 12.84 -8.11
N PHE A 148 -9.78 12.20 -7.79
CA PHE A 148 -11.09 12.74 -8.13
C PHE A 148 -11.37 14.09 -7.44
N ILE A 149 -10.95 14.24 -6.18
CA ILE A 149 -11.06 15.52 -5.46
C ILE A 149 -10.24 16.61 -6.16
N ILE A 150 -9.02 16.29 -6.59
CA ILE A 150 -8.17 17.23 -7.31
C ILE A 150 -8.80 17.60 -8.66
N PHE A 151 -9.25 16.61 -9.43
CA PHE A 151 -9.93 16.81 -10.70
C PHE A 151 -11.14 17.74 -10.57
N GLU A 152 -12.05 17.44 -9.63
CA GLU A 152 -13.23 18.28 -9.40
C GLU A 152 -12.88 19.68 -8.89
N ALA A 153 -11.81 19.81 -8.10
CA ALA A 153 -11.35 21.10 -7.61
C ALA A 153 -10.78 22.00 -8.71
N LEU A 154 -10.04 21.42 -9.66
CA LEU A 154 -9.55 22.12 -10.86
C LEU A 154 -10.73 22.56 -11.74
N LYS A 155 -11.66 21.64 -12.04
CA LYS A 155 -12.85 21.90 -12.86
C LYS A 155 -13.80 22.93 -12.26
N SER A 156 -13.90 22.99 -10.93
CA SER A 156 -14.78 23.91 -10.21
C SER A 156 -14.19 25.32 -10.03
N GLU A 157 -13.07 25.65 -10.69
CA GLU A 157 -12.35 26.92 -10.57
C GLU A 157 -12.00 27.31 -9.11
N ILE A 158 -11.89 26.32 -8.21
CA ILE A 158 -11.41 26.55 -6.84
C ILE A 158 -9.96 27.08 -6.87
N TYR A 159 -9.24 26.75 -7.94
CA TYR A 159 -7.95 27.29 -8.32
C TYR A 159 -8.16 28.20 -9.56
N PRO A 160 -8.21 29.54 -9.37
CA PRO A 160 -8.66 30.49 -10.41
C PRO A 160 -7.80 30.51 -11.68
N ASP A 161 -6.56 30.06 -11.60
CA ASP A 161 -5.63 29.99 -12.72
C ASP A 161 -5.53 28.57 -13.31
N GLY A 162 -6.41 27.65 -12.89
CA GLY A 162 -6.42 26.26 -13.32
C GLY A 162 -5.18 25.47 -12.88
N SER A 163 -4.35 26.03 -12.00
CA SER A 163 -3.13 25.40 -11.53
C SER A 163 -3.17 25.22 -10.02
N MET A 164 -2.81 24.02 -9.56
CA MET A 164 -2.46 23.85 -8.15
C MET A 164 -1.07 24.47 -7.95
N LYS A 165 -0.99 25.76 -7.66
CA LYS A 165 0.22 26.36 -7.07
C LYS A 165 0.15 26.17 -5.57
N ALA A 166 0.16 24.90 -5.15
CA ALA A 166 -0.15 24.54 -3.78
C ALA A 166 0.80 25.25 -2.82
N ILE A 167 0.22 25.69 -1.71
CA ILE A 167 0.82 26.31 -0.53
C ILE A 167 1.06 27.80 -0.63
N ASP A 168 1.71 28.31 -1.67
CA ASP A 168 1.94 29.75 -1.76
C ASP A 168 0.63 30.52 -1.92
N ASP A 169 -0.36 29.95 -2.61
CA ASP A 169 -1.70 30.51 -2.69
C ASP A 169 -2.48 30.34 -1.37
N LEU A 170 -2.29 29.22 -0.66
CA LEU A 170 -2.97 28.92 0.60
C LEU A 170 -2.53 29.86 1.74
N ARG A 171 -1.30 30.37 1.70
CA ARG A 171 -0.77 31.32 2.70
C ARG A 171 -1.54 32.64 2.71
N ASN A 172 -2.12 33.02 1.57
CA ASN A 172 -2.89 34.26 1.43
C ASN A 172 -4.40 34.04 1.63
N ASP A 173 -4.84 32.78 1.74
CA ASP A 173 -6.24 32.43 1.90
C ASP A 173 -6.75 32.62 3.34
N SER A 174 -8.04 32.89 3.48
CA SER A 174 -8.71 32.82 4.78
C SER A 174 -8.69 31.38 5.33
N ILE A 175 -8.69 31.25 6.67
CA ILE A 175 -8.70 29.93 7.36
C ILE A 175 -9.83 29.02 6.85
N GLY A 176 -11.02 29.58 6.57
CA GLY A 176 -12.15 28.81 6.06
C GLY A 176 -11.93 28.28 4.64
N LEU A 177 -11.32 29.08 3.76
CA LEU A 177 -10.99 28.67 2.39
C LEU A 177 -9.85 27.64 2.38
N MET A 178 -8.85 27.83 3.23
CA MET A 178 -7.78 26.87 3.46
C MET A 178 -8.33 25.51 3.92
N PHE A 179 -9.24 25.50 4.90
CA PHE A 179 -9.89 24.26 5.35
C PHE A 179 -10.73 23.61 4.25
N ARG A 180 -11.43 24.39 3.42
CA ARG A 180 -12.21 23.85 2.29
C ARG A 180 -11.32 23.22 1.22
N LYS A 181 -10.15 23.81 0.94
CA LYS A 181 -9.18 23.29 -0.03
C LYS A 181 -8.44 22.04 0.47
N ILE A 182 -8.07 22.01 1.76
CA ILE A 182 -7.19 20.98 2.32
C ILE A 182 -7.93 19.89 3.08
N GLY A 183 -9.03 20.24 3.75
CA GLY A 183 -9.78 19.34 4.65
C GLY A 183 -10.25 18.05 3.99
N PRO A 184 -10.86 18.09 2.78
CA PRO A 184 -11.22 16.88 2.05
C PRO A 184 -9.99 16.02 1.73
N GLY A 185 -8.91 16.59 1.22
CA GLY A 185 -7.66 15.87 0.97
C GLY A 185 -7.04 15.27 2.24
N TYR A 186 -7.20 15.94 3.38
CA TYR A 186 -6.74 15.42 4.66
C TYR A 186 -7.48 14.15 5.10
N PHE A 187 -8.82 14.22 5.15
CA PHE A 187 -9.63 13.13 5.70
C PHE A 187 -9.88 12.00 4.71
N LEU A 188 -9.91 12.30 3.42
CA LEU A 188 -10.27 11.32 2.38
C LEU A 188 -9.05 10.73 1.68
N PHE A 189 -7.90 11.44 1.68
CA PHE A 189 -6.66 10.94 1.08
C PHE A 189 -5.64 10.54 2.15
N TRP A 190 -5.14 11.49 2.96
CA TRP A 190 -4.00 11.21 3.85
C TRP A 190 -4.27 10.16 4.93
N PHE A 191 -5.41 10.25 5.62
CA PHE A 191 -5.68 9.33 6.74
C PHE A 191 -5.91 7.88 6.28
N PRO A 192 -6.80 7.59 5.30
CA PRO A 192 -6.97 6.24 4.77
C PRO A 192 -5.68 5.65 4.18
N LEU A 193 -4.95 6.47 3.43
CA LEU A 193 -3.72 6.06 2.77
C LEU A 193 -2.61 5.80 3.78
N LEU A 194 -2.43 6.66 4.79
CA LEU A 194 -1.44 6.40 5.83
C LEU A 194 -1.79 5.14 6.64
N LYS A 195 -3.08 4.89 6.90
CA LYS A 195 -3.51 3.64 7.56
C LYS A 195 -3.18 2.40 6.74
N SER A 196 -3.27 2.46 5.41
CA SER A 196 -2.92 1.32 4.56
C SER A 196 -1.44 0.94 4.62
N TYR A 197 -0.57 1.92 4.89
CA TYR A 197 0.87 1.70 5.10
C TYR A 197 1.22 1.41 6.56
N MET A 198 0.47 1.92 7.53
CA MET A 198 0.69 1.68 8.96
C MET A 198 -0.34 0.67 9.49
N GLN A 199 -0.20 -0.56 9.05
CA GLN A 199 -1.22 -1.59 9.23
C GLN A 199 -1.35 -2.04 10.69
N ASN A 200 -0.24 -2.11 11.40
CA ASN A 200 -0.16 -2.57 12.78
C ASN A 200 -0.29 -1.43 13.81
N THR A 201 -0.11 -0.18 13.36
CA THR A 201 -0.22 0.99 14.21
C THR A 201 -1.69 1.33 14.50
N ASN A 202 -1.95 1.73 15.74
CA ASN A 202 -3.28 2.14 16.17
C ASN A 202 -3.79 3.38 15.40
N TRP A 203 -5.11 3.48 15.26
CA TRP A 203 -5.76 4.55 14.51
C TRP A 203 -5.50 5.96 15.05
N ALA A 204 -5.33 6.13 16.37
CA ALA A 204 -5.07 7.44 16.96
C ALA A 204 -3.69 7.99 16.59
N ILE A 205 -2.67 7.13 16.59
CA ILE A 205 -1.31 7.47 16.16
C ILE A 205 -1.31 7.76 14.67
N VAL A 206 -1.98 6.94 13.85
CA VAL A 206 -2.11 7.18 12.41
C VAL A 206 -2.79 8.52 12.14
N LEU A 207 -3.85 8.86 12.89
CA LEU A 207 -4.51 10.15 12.77
C LEU A 207 -3.58 11.31 13.12
N LEU A 208 -2.79 11.21 14.20
CA LEU A 208 -1.82 12.25 14.58
C LEU A 208 -0.71 12.39 13.54
N LEU A 209 -0.18 11.28 13.04
CA LEU A 209 0.83 11.28 11.99
C LEU A 209 0.29 11.83 10.68
N ALA A 210 -0.95 11.51 10.30
CA ALA A 210 -1.58 12.09 9.12
C ALA A 210 -1.64 13.62 9.25
N LYS A 211 -1.99 14.18 10.43
CA LYS A 211 -1.95 15.63 10.66
C LYS A 211 -0.55 16.18 10.44
N PHE A 212 0.45 15.55 11.04
CA PHE A 212 1.83 15.97 10.93
C PHE A 212 2.32 15.95 9.47
N VAL A 213 2.03 14.86 8.75
CA VAL A 213 2.40 14.69 7.35
C VAL A 213 1.72 15.74 6.48
N LEU A 214 0.44 16.02 6.70
CA LEU A 214 -0.23 17.13 6.01
C LEU A 214 0.45 18.46 6.31
N PHE A 215 0.67 18.81 7.59
CA PHE A 215 1.30 20.09 7.91
C PHE A 215 2.70 20.23 7.29
N GLY A 216 3.48 19.15 7.27
CA GLY A 216 4.76 19.11 6.58
C GLY A 216 4.61 19.24 5.06
N SER A 217 3.59 18.61 4.46
CA SER A 217 3.29 18.76 3.04
C SER A 217 2.95 20.19 2.71
N LEU A 218 2.38 20.96 3.65
CA LEU A 218 2.08 22.38 3.50
C LEU A 218 3.29 23.31 3.63
N GLN A 219 4.48 22.79 3.95
CA GLN A 219 5.71 23.61 4.03
C GLN A 219 6.66 23.39 2.87
N ILE A 220 6.38 22.42 2.00
CA ILE A 220 7.22 22.08 0.86
C ILE A 220 6.64 22.68 -0.43
N PRO A 221 7.47 23.10 -1.39
CA PRO A 221 7.00 23.45 -2.73
C PRO A 221 6.16 22.32 -3.34
N ILE A 222 5.07 22.65 -4.06
CA ILE A 222 4.17 21.63 -4.62
C ILE A 222 4.88 20.61 -5.50
N LYS A 223 5.90 21.06 -6.24
CA LYS A 223 6.75 20.21 -7.07
C LYS A 223 7.41 19.05 -6.32
N PHE A 224 7.53 19.14 -5.00
CA PHE A 224 8.06 18.07 -4.15
C PHE A 224 6.97 17.31 -3.38
N GLY A 225 5.70 17.66 -3.56
CA GLY A 225 4.57 17.06 -2.85
C GLY A 225 4.46 15.55 -3.07
N PHE A 226 4.63 15.10 -4.32
CA PHE A 226 4.62 13.68 -4.66
C PHE A 226 5.76 12.92 -3.98
N ALA A 227 7.01 13.38 -4.19
CA ALA A 227 8.20 12.77 -3.59
C ALA A 227 8.12 12.75 -2.05
N TYR A 228 7.60 13.81 -1.44
CA TYR A 228 7.35 13.88 -0.01
C TYR A 228 6.34 12.83 0.45
N ALA A 229 5.21 12.71 -0.24
CA ALA A 229 4.18 11.72 0.12
C ALA A 229 4.74 10.31 0.11
N GLN A 230 5.50 9.96 -0.93
CA GLN A 230 6.18 8.66 -1.03
C GLN A 230 7.17 8.43 0.10
N CYS A 231 8.01 9.43 0.42
CA CYS A 231 8.94 9.34 1.53
C CYS A 231 8.20 9.06 2.84
N CYS A 232 7.11 9.78 3.11
CA CYS A 232 6.29 9.56 4.29
C CYS A 232 5.68 8.14 4.30
N PHE A 233 5.07 7.68 3.21
CA PHE A 233 4.44 6.37 3.16
C PHE A 233 5.43 5.23 3.36
N PHE A 234 6.56 5.25 2.64
CA PHE A 234 7.56 4.18 2.74
C PHE A 234 8.31 4.20 4.06
N LEU A 235 8.58 5.38 4.64
CA LEU A 235 9.16 5.49 5.97
C LEU A 235 8.20 4.97 7.04
N CYS A 236 6.94 5.44 7.03
CA CYS A 236 5.92 5.01 7.99
C CYS A 236 5.65 3.51 7.88
N PHE A 237 5.60 2.97 6.66
CA PHE A 237 5.48 1.54 6.44
C PHE A 237 6.64 0.76 7.06
N SER A 238 7.90 1.09 6.73
CA SER A 238 9.03 0.35 7.27
C SER A 238 9.18 0.50 8.79
N ILE A 239 8.82 1.65 9.36
CA ILE A 239 8.78 1.81 10.83
C ILE A 239 7.69 0.93 11.44
N ASP A 240 6.47 0.96 10.91
CA ASP A 240 5.36 0.11 11.38
C ASP A 240 5.76 -1.36 11.37
N GLN A 241 6.40 -1.80 10.28
CA GLN A 241 6.84 -3.17 10.12
C GLN A 241 7.97 -3.57 11.07
N LEU A 242 8.94 -2.68 11.29
CA LEU A 242 10.08 -2.98 12.17
C LEU A 242 9.68 -2.98 13.65
N VAL A 243 8.81 -2.04 14.05
CA VAL A 243 8.49 -1.74 15.46
C VAL A 243 7.21 -2.42 15.93
N SER A 244 6.16 -2.42 15.11
CA SER A 244 4.81 -2.82 15.51
C SER A 244 4.48 -4.28 15.14
N THR A 245 5.20 -4.89 14.19
CA THR A 245 5.03 -6.31 13.84
C THR A 245 5.76 -7.19 14.87
N SER A 246 5.02 -8.09 15.53
CA SER A 246 5.59 -9.06 16.47
C SER A 246 6.46 -10.10 15.76
N LYS A 247 7.30 -10.84 16.50
CA LYS A 247 8.35 -11.69 15.91
C LYS A 247 7.75 -12.88 15.14
N GLU A 248 6.69 -13.46 15.69
CA GLU A 248 5.90 -14.54 15.11
C GLU A 248 5.27 -14.11 13.76
N ASN A 249 4.82 -12.87 13.66
CA ASN A 249 4.21 -12.31 12.45
C ASN A 249 5.23 -11.92 11.34
N LYS A 250 6.55 -12.11 11.56
CA LYS A 250 7.60 -11.78 10.57
C LYS A 250 7.86 -12.92 9.58
N GLY A 251 6.80 -13.35 8.90
CA GLY A 251 6.79 -14.42 7.90
C GLY A 251 7.19 -13.98 6.48
N LEU A 252 6.70 -14.73 5.48
CA LEU A 252 7.01 -14.50 4.07
C LEU A 252 6.55 -13.12 3.57
N ALA A 253 5.33 -12.72 3.94
CA ALA A 253 4.74 -11.44 3.58
C ALA A 253 5.62 -10.25 4.06
N PHE A 254 6.08 -10.31 5.31
CA PHE A 254 6.96 -9.32 5.90
C PHE A 254 8.28 -9.14 5.13
N ALA A 255 8.85 -10.25 4.64
CA ALA A 255 10.10 -10.26 3.89
C ALA A 255 9.93 -9.79 2.43
N LEU A 256 8.85 -10.22 1.76
CA LEU A 256 8.66 -9.96 0.33
C LEU A 256 8.11 -8.57 0.02
N TYR A 257 7.23 -8.03 0.87
CA TYR A 257 6.54 -6.77 0.57
C TYR A 257 7.50 -5.62 0.19
N PRO A 258 8.53 -5.27 0.98
CA PRO A 258 9.44 -4.17 0.60
C PRO A 258 10.17 -4.42 -0.74
N ILE A 259 10.37 -5.69 -1.12
CA ILE A 259 11.05 -6.07 -2.36
C ILE A 259 10.12 -5.97 -3.56
N THR A 260 8.87 -6.42 -3.42
CA THR A 260 7.93 -6.54 -4.54
C THR A 260 7.10 -5.29 -4.78
N THR A 261 6.89 -4.46 -3.76
CA THR A 261 6.09 -3.24 -3.87
C THR A 261 6.97 -2.01 -3.74
N VAL A 262 7.61 -1.82 -2.59
CA VAL A 262 8.25 -0.55 -2.24
C VAL A 262 9.45 -0.21 -3.12
N ILE A 263 10.42 -1.12 -3.27
CA ILE A 263 11.62 -0.87 -4.09
C ILE A 263 11.24 -0.53 -5.55
N PRO A 264 10.41 -1.34 -6.24
CA PRO A 264 9.92 -1.00 -7.58
C PRO A 264 9.22 0.36 -7.66
N SER A 265 8.40 0.74 -6.66
CA SER A 265 7.74 2.05 -6.63
C SER A 265 8.76 3.19 -6.59
N ILE A 266 9.80 3.08 -5.76
CA ILE A 266 10.88 4.07 -5.69
C ILE A 266 11.61 4.16 -7.04
N LEU A 267 11.88 3.01 -7.69
CA LEU A 267 12.55 2.98 -8.98
C LEU A 267 11.70 3.64 -10.08
N ILE A 268 10.40 3.36 -10.15
CA ILE A 268 9.50 3.97 -11.13
C ILE A 268 9.40 5.48 -10.90
N SER A 269 9.28 5.90 -9.64
CA SER A 269 9.29 7.32 -9.28
C SER A 269 10.59 8.01 -9.65
N TRP A 270 11.73 7.34 -9.50
CA TRP A 270 13.01 7.86 -9.95
C TRP A 270 13.05 8.00 -11.48
N VAL A 271 12.59 6.98 -12.20
CA VAL A 271 12.51 7.02 -13.68
C VAL A 271 11.62 8.16 -14.15
N GLU A 272 10.47 8.37 -13.50
CA GLU A 272 9.59 9.51 -13.74
C GLU A 272 10.35 10.83 -13.51
N ALA A 273 11.00 10.98 -12.35
CA ALA A 273 11.71 12.21 -11.97
C ALA A 273 12.91 12.55 -12.87
N THR A 274 13.55 11.57 -13.51
CA THR A 274 14.75 11.79 -14.34
C THR A 274 14.53 11.71 -15.84
N SER A 275 13.36 11.27 -16.30
CA SER A 275 13.14 10.93 -17.72
C SER A 275 11.94 11.64 -18.34
N CYS A 276 11.42 12.65 -17.66
CA CYS A 276 10.18 13.33 -18.01
C CYS A 276 10.18 13.95 -19.42
N SER A 277 11.27 14.60 -19.81
CA SER A 277 11.43 15.26 -21.10
C SER A 277 12.06 14.35 -22.15
N THR A 278 12.78 13.30 -21.72
CA THR A 278 13.53 12.41 -22.61
C THR A 278 12.76 11.20 -23.11
N SER A 279 11.69 10.80 -22.40
CA SER A 279 10.84 9.67 -22.78
C SER A 279 9.42 10.14 -23.08
N ASP A 280 8.94 9.93 -24.32
CA ASP A 280 7.56 10.26 -24.69
C ASP A 280 6.53 9.53 -23.83
N ILE A 281 6.83 8.29 -23.40
CA ILE A 281 5.95 7.50 -22.53
C ILE A 281 5.91 8.10 -21.13
N MET A 282 7.06 8.41 -20.53
CA MET A 282 7.08 9.01 -19.19
C MET A 282 6.49 10.41 -19.22
N ARG A 283 6.76 11.18 -20.27
CA ARG A 283 6.14 12.47 -20.51
C ARG A 283 4.62 12.34 -20.47
N SER A 284 4.05 11.43 -21.23
CA SER A 284 2.58 11.35 -21.36
C SER A 284 1.89 10.64 -20.21
N TYR A 285 2.53 9.65 -19.60
CA TYR A 285 1.87 8.71 -18.68
C TYR A 285 2.69 8.36 -17.44
N GLY A 286 3.80 9.03 -17.16
CA GLY A 286 4.71 8.66 -16.06
C GLY A 286 3.99 8.51 -14.72
N HIS A 287 3.18 9.51 -14.35
CA HIS A 287 2.40 9.47 -13.11
C HIS A 287 1.33 8.36 -13.12
N VAL A 288 0.56 8.25 -14.21
CA VAL A 288 -0.47 7.21 -14.37
C VAL A 288 0.15 5.80 -14.31
N VAL A 289 1.32 5.60 -14.90
CA VAL A 289 2.08 4.34 -14.86
C VAL A 289 2.51 4.02 -13.44
N TYR A 290 2.96 5.02 -12.68
CA TYR A 290 3.27 4.85 -11.26
C TYR A 290 2.04 4.43 -10.46
N ASP A 291 0.90 5.10 -10.61
CA ASP A 291 -0.32 4.78 -9.87
C ASP A 291 -0.90 3.41 -10.26
N ALA A 292 -0.85 3.06 -11.54
CA ALA A 292 -1.20 1.74 -12.04
C ALA A 292 -0.30 0.66 -11.42
N PHE A 293 1.01 0.89 -11.39
CA PHE A 293 1.96 -0.02 -10.75
C PHE A 293 1.63 -0.20 -9.27
N MET A 294 1.45 0.90 -8.54
CA MET A 294 1.08 0.87 -7.13
C MET A 294 -0.17 0.01 -6.90
N ALA A 295 -1.23 0.25 -7.67
CA ALA A 295 -2.48 -0.50 -7.56
C ALA A 295 -2.33 -1.99 -7.92
N LEU A 296 -1.52 -2.34 -8.93
CA LEU A 296 -1.29 -3.73 -9.36
C LEU A 296 -0.30 -4.49 -8.47
N SER A 297 0.60 -3.79 -7.80
CA SER A 297 1.66 -4.41 -6.98
C SER A 297 1.08 -5.20 -5.79
N TYR A 298 -0.04 -4.77 -5.22
CA TYR A 298 -0.66 -5.43 -4.07
C TYR A 298 -1.40 -6.73 -4.43
N PRO A 299 -2.24 -6.79 -5.49
CA PRO A 299 -2.75 -8.06 -6.02
C PRO A 299 -1.63 -9.05 -6.36
N LEU A 300 -0.58 -8.57 -7.03
CA LEU A 300 0.55 -9.40 -7.41
C LEU A 300 1.26 -9.96 -6.18
N PHE A 301 1.53 -9.13 -5.18
CA PHE A 301 2.09 -9.54 -3.90
C PHE A 301 1.25 -10.62 -3.20
N TYR A 302 -0.07 -10.45 -3.16
CA TYR A 302 -0.99 -11.44 -2.57
C TYR A 302 -0.93 -12.79 -3.29
N VAL A 303 -0.98 -12.77 -4.63
CA VAL A 303 -0.90 -13.98 -5.46
C VAL A 303 0.45 -14.66 -5.26
N MET A 304 1.55 -13.90 -5.23
CA MET A 304 2.89 -14.44 -5.00
C MET A 304 2.98 -15.14 -3.65
N CYS A 305 2.54 -14.52 -2.56
CA CYS A 305 2.54 -15.14 -1.23
C CYS A 305 1.71 -16.44 -1.23
N THR A 306 0.52 -16.41 -1.82
CA THR A 306 -0.38 -17.58 -1.89
C THR A 306 0.23 -18.75 -2.65
N VAL A 307 0.89 -18.48 -3.79
CA VAL A 307 1.51 -19.52 -4.63
C VAL A 307 2.74 -20.13 -3.95
N ILE A 308 3.56 -19.31 -3.29
CA ILE A 308 4.77 -19.78 -2.60
C ILE A 308 4.37 -20.70 -1.44
N GLU A 309 3.40 -20.31 -0.61
CA GLU A 309 2.93 -21.14 0.49
C GLU A 309 2.33 -22.46 -0.01
N LYS A 310 1.52 -22.41 -1.09
CA LYS A 310 0.98 -23.63 -1.69
C LYS A 310 2.06 -24.65 -2.07
N ARG A 311 3.15 -24.18 -2.69
CA ARG A 311 4.26 -25.07 -3.09
C ARG A 311 5.06 -25.61 -1.91
N LYS A 312 5.19 -24.85 -0.83
CA LYS A 312 5.86 -25.30 0.40
C LYS A 312 5.12 -26.51 0.99
N MET A 313 3.79 -26.47 1.00
CA MET A 313 2.94 -27.56 1.48
C MET A 313 2.96 -28.80 0.58
N GLU A 314 2.94 -28.60 -0.74
CA GLU A 314 3.02 -29.74 -1.68
C GLU A 314 4.33 -30.52 -1.49
N LYS A 315 5.42 -29.84 -1.13
CA LYS A 315 6.70 -30.49 -0.81
C LYS A 315 6.68 -31.23 0.52
N SER A 316 6.12 -30.63 1.57
CA SER A 316 6.07 -31.27 2.91
C SER A 316 5.16 -32.49 2.97
N LYS A 317 4.28 -32.72 1.98
CA LYS A 317 3.48 -33.94 1.86
C LYS A 317 4.20 -35.08 1.15
N ILE A 318 5.31 -34.80 0.47
CA ILE A 318 6.10 -35.78 -0.29
C ILE A 318 7.23 -36.33 0.57
N ASP A 319 7.74 -35.54 1.51
CA ASP A 319 8.78 -35.91 2.47
C ASP A 319 8.20 -36.64 3.69
#